data_AF-A0A916Z1G7-F1
#
_entry.id   AF-A0A916Z1G7-F1
#
_cell.length_a   1.000
_cell.length_b   1.000
_cell.length_c   1.000
_cell.angle_alpha   90.00
_cell.angle_beta   90.00
_cell.angle_gamma   90.00
#
_symmetry.space_group_name_H-M   'P 1'
#
loop_
_entity.id
_entity.type
_entity.pdbx_description
1 polymer ?
#
loop_
_entity_poly.entity_id
_entity_poly.type
_entity_poly.pdbx_seq_one_letter_code
_entity_poly.pdbx_strand_id
1 'polypeptide(L)'
;MKKTLLLLFTFCSFWAYSQIESRGKLLNSRKFYVIDSIPIYTFPPNESAFIADTLIHSRRKATDIQTFKKYNLEGKTDEIIFVITKPYFTRPDSIKKIPSRNMMELDLQEKYRLKGSKQVYEGRFLDYFINGLIKANGYLAKGKLDGVMYEYYENTQLKSDKSYKYGEPDDEWFEYYEDGKLKIRCFYVNGKYDGVYRSWYPNGQLREETPYKKGRIHGQKEEWYSTGILKSSVTYQENFTFLTPQQKRIERKVYFAKNSVSTGSPISAVNQLGDIIMEDSTNTDHYMMRGHILSDLKEYDQAIDNFSKVLQIEPLLLDAHYYRIIAAINLYDPKPIIDTKKKKDTPVENLLANEIPENILDMICSDLTFIKSNITGEEMAELEPLLKKYCR
;
A
#
# COMPACT_ATOMS: atom_id res chain seq x y z
N MET A 1 59.53 11.22 -45.55
CA MET A 1 59.47 11.39 -47.03
C MET A 1 58.30 10.53 -47.52
N LYS A 2 57.20 10.95 -48.13
CA LYS A 2 56.67 12.14 -48.83
C LYS A 2 55.15 12.23 -48.39
N LYS A 3 54.49 13.32 -47.99
CA LYS A 3 54.06 14.57 -48.69
C LYS A 3 53.45 14.29 -50.09
N THR A 4 52.31 14.77 -50.59
CA THR A 4 51.17 15.65 -50.24
C THR A 4 50.26 15.68 -51.51
N LEU A 5 48.94 15.97 -51.40
CA LEU A 5 48.00 16.72 -52.32
C LEU A 5 46.60 16.08 -52.24
N LEU A 6 45.47 16.68 -51.83
CA LEU A 6 44.91 18.05 -51.77
C LEU A 6 44.37 18.64 -53.08
N LEU A 7 43.04 18.69 -53.20
CA LEU A 7 42.17 19.61 -53.98
C LEU A 7 40.70 19.26 -53.61
N LEU A 8 39.93 19.92 -52.73
CA LEU A 8 39.38 21.30 -52.63
C LEU A 8 38.39 21.72 -53.75
N PHE A 9 37.10 21.84 -53.39
CA PHE A 9 36.08 22.86 -53.78
C PHE A 9 34.82 22.62 -52.92
N THR A 10 34.72 23.17 -51.70
CA THR A 10 34.06 24.43 -51.25
C THR A 10 32.55 24.60 -51.50
N PHE A 11 31.82 24.73 -50.37
CA PHE A 11 30.66 25.60 -50.05
C PHE A 11 29.32 25.39 -50.78
N CYS A 12 28.13 25.57 -50.18
CA CYS A 12 27.56 25.51 -48.82
C CYS A 12 26.08 25.91 -48.98
N SER A 13 25.12 25.13 -48.46
CA SER A 13 23.87 25.58 -47.80
C SER A 13 22.96 24.36 -47.54
N PHE A 14 22.80 23.83 -46.30
CA PHE A 14 21.84 24.27 -45.26
C PHE A 14 20.40 24.37 -45.83
N TRP A 15 19.35 23.65 -45.45
CA TRP A 15 18.81 23.10 -44.18
C TRP A 15 18.01 21.81 -44.55
N ALA A 16 17.75 20.78 -43.73
CA ALA A 16 17.51 20.71 -42.31
C ALA A 16 17.96 19.34 -41.76
N TYR A 17 18.74 19.40 -40.69
CA TYR A 17 19.23 18.28 -39.89
C TYR A 17 18.71 18.52 -38.47
N SER A 18 17.86 17.64 -37.94
CA SER A 18 17.83 17.25 -36.51
C SER A 18 16.71 16.24 -36.24
N GLN A 19 16.90 15.01 -36.70
CA GLN A 19 16.45 13.83 -35.98
C GLN A 19 17.72 13.19 -35.42
N ILE A 20 17.67 12.75 -34.16
CA ILE A 20 18.67 11.89 -33.51
C ILE A 20 19.93 12.60 -32.99
N GLU A 21 19.81 13.42 -31.95
CA GLU A 21 20.95 13.71 -31.05
C GLU A 21 20.57 14.21 -29.63
N SER A 22 19.46 13.74 -29.03
CA SER A 22 19.16 13.99 -27.60
C SER A 22 19.23 12.76 -26.70
N ARG A 23 19.62 11.59 -27.23
CA ARG A 23 19.78 10.33 -26.46
C ARG A 23 21.24 9.94 -26.15
N GLY A 24 22.18 10.87 -26.21
CA GLY A 24 23.60 10.57 -26.03
C GLY A 24 24.38 11.66 -25.29
N LYS A 25 24.16 11.79 -23.98
CA LYS A 25 25.13 12.25 -22.94
C LYS A 25 24.43 12.59 -21.62
N LEU A 26 23.85 11.59 -20.96
CA LEU A 26 23.80 11.61 -19.49
C LEU A 26 25.06 10.90 -19.00
N LEU A 27 26.18 11.64 -19.01
CA LEU A 27 27.33 11.27 -18.19
C LEU A 27 26.82 11.23 -16.74
N ASN A 28 26.73 10.02 -16.19
CA ASN A 28 26.26 9.71 -14.84
C ASN A 28 27.12 10.44 -13.79
N SER A 29 26.77 11.69 -13.49
CA SER A 29 27.17 12.33 -12.24
C SER A 29 26.24 11.79 -11.16
N ARG A 30 26.81 11.15 -10.15
CA ARG A 30 26.06 10.80 -8.93
C ARG A 30 25.75 12.12 -8.25
N LYS A 31 24.56 12.67 -8.43
CA LYS A 31 24.13 13.89 -7.73
C LYS A 31 23.69 13.54 -6.32
N PHE A 32 23.52 14.54 -5.46
CA PHE A 32 22.96 14.35 -4.14
C PHE A 32 22.08 15.53 -3.73
N TYR A 33 20.85 15.30 -3.30
CA TYR A 33 19.95 16.40 -2.92
C TYR A 33 19.94 16.61 -1.41
N VAL A 34 20.26 17.83 -0.96
CA VAL A 34 20.01 18.28 0.42
C VAL A 34 18.79 19.18 0.40
N ILE A 35 17.75 18.83 1.14
CA ILE A 35 16.48 19.52 1.12
C ILE A 35 16.28 20.25 2.44
N ASP A 36 15.83 21.50 2.41
CA ASP A 36 15.46 22.25 3.62
C ASP A 36 16.58 22.37 4.67
N SER A 37 17.85 22.31 4.24
CA SER A 37 19.03 22.28 5.12
C SER A 37 19.14 21.04 6.02
N ILE A 38 18.29 20.03 5.83
CA ILE A 38 18.32 18.74 6.52
C ILE A 38 18.87 17.70 5.53
N PRO A 39 19.91 16.92 5.90
CA PRO A 39 20.35 15.84 5.06
C PRO A 39 19.28 14.75 5.02
N ILE A 40 18.51 14.68 3.93
CA ILE A 40 17.59 13.59 3.62
C ILE A 40 18.31 12.71 2.57
N TYR A 41 18.74 11.50 2.94
CA TYR A 41 19.45 10.52 2.08
C TYR A 41 18.49 9.35 1.76
N THR A 42 18.45 8.69 0.58
CA THR A 42 19.52 8.22 -0.34
C THR A 42 19.17 8.29 -1.84
N PHE A 43 20.20 8.22 -2.69
CA PHE A 43 20.14 8.23 -4.15
C PHE A 43 19.98 6.83 -4.78
N PRO A 44 19.34 6.71 -5.97
CA PRO A 44 18.36 7.65 -6.48
C PRO A 44 17.05 7.48 -5.68
N PRO A 45 16.27 8.56 -5.46
CA PRO A 45 14.86 8.36 -5.15
C PRO A 45 14.25 7.57 -6.31
N ASN A 46 13.33 6.64 -6.01
CA ASN A 46 12.42 6.14 -7.05
C ASN A 46 11.92 7.35 -7.86
N GLU A 47 11.81 7.24 -9.19
CA GLU A 47 11.50 8.37 -10.09
C GLU A 47 10.23 9.16 -9.66
N SER A 48 9.39 8.57 -8.80
CA SER A 48 8.23 9.17 -8.15
C SER A 48 8.51 10.24 -7.08
N ALA A 49 9.73 10.39 -6.54
CA ALA A 49 10.03 11.34 -5.46
C ALA A 49 10.61 12.70 -5.94
N PHE A 50 10.18 13.17 -7.11
CA PHE A 50 10.61 14.47 -7.63
C PHE A 50 9.85 15.61 -6.96
N ILE A 51 10.56 16.60 -6.42
CA ILE A 51 9.95 17.84 -5.91
C ILE A 51 9.44 18.63 -7.11
N ALA A 52 8.14 18.92 -7.15
CA ALA A 52 7.58 19.79 -8.18
C ALA A 52 8.33 21.13 -8.22
N ASP A 53 8.74 21.59 -9.41
CA ASP A 53 9.48 22.85 -9.58
C ASP A 53 8.74 24.04 -8.97
N THR A 54 7.41 23.98 -8.91
CA THR A 54 6.54 24.98 -8.27
C THR A 54 6.79 25.14 -6.77
N LEU A 55 7.30 24.12 -6.08
CA LEU A 55 7.58 24.12 -4.64
C LEU A 55 8.99 24.59 -4.30
N ILE A 56 9.85 24.79 -5.30
CA ILE A 56 11.25 25.15 -5.12
C ILE A 56 11.37 26.66 -5.03
N HIS A 57 12.02 27.14 -3.98
CA HIS A 57 12.38 28.54 -3.81
C HIS A 57 13.74 28.84 -4.44
N SER A 58 14.75 28.00 -4.15
CA SER A 58 16.07 28.13 -4.76
C SER A 58 16.82 26.80 -4.81
N ARG A 59 17.76 26.70 -5.75
CA ARG A 59 18.71 25.59 -5.88
C ARG A 59 20.13 26.13 -5.80
N ARG A 60 20.99 25.48 -5.02
CA ARG A 60 22.42 25.80 -4.96
C ARG A 60 23.24 24.54 -5.18
N LYS A 61 24.17 24.59 -6.12
CA LYS A 61 25.13 23.53 -6.38
C LYS A 61 26.35 23.68 -5.46
N ALA A 62 26.85 22.57 -4.93
CA ALA A 62 28.17 22.49 -4.31
C ALA A 62 28.96 21.33 -4.90
N THR A 63 30.22 21.59 -5.18
CA THR A 63 31.19 20.64 -5.76
C THR A 63 32.49 20.61 -4.97
N ASP A 64 32.54 21.26 -3.81
CA ASP A 64 33.74 21.35 -3.00
C ASP A 64 33.84 20.19 -1.99
N ILE A 65 35.08 19.75 -1.74
CA ILE A 65 35.37 18.59 -0.89
C ILE A 65 34.99 18.82 0.59
N GLN A 66 34.99 20.07 1.07
CA GLN A 66 34.64 20.37 2.46
C GLN A 66 33.14 20.17 2.70
N THR A 67 32.31 20.56 1.73
CA THR A 67 30.88 20.26 1.75
C THR A 67 30.63 18.76 1.67
N PHE A 68 31.37 18.01 0.84
CA PHE A 68 31.26 16.54 0.82
C PHE A 68 31.66 15.89 2.15
N LYS A 69 32.74 16.35 2.80
CA LYS A 69 33.15 15.92 4.15
C LYS A 69 32.07 16.12 5.19
N LYS A 70 31.48 17.33 5.23
CA LYS A 70 30.45 17.71 6.19
C LYS A 70 29.26 16.74 6.21
N TYR A 71 28.90 16.21 5.03
CA TYR A 71 27.77 15.28 4.89
C TYR A 71 28.19 13.80 4.79
N ASN A 72 29.49 13.48 4.95
CA ASN A 72 30.06 12.13 4.86
C ASN A 72 29.95 11.46 3.47
N LEU A 73 30.19 12.24 2.41
CA LEU A 73 29.88 11.91 1.01
C LEU A 73 31.08 11.86 0.06
N GLU A 74 32.27 11.96 0.63
CA GLU A 74 33.51 11.88 -0.13
C GLU A 74 33.56 10.58 -0.95
N GLY A 75 33.78 10.69 -2.25
CA GLY A 75 33.80 9.56 -3.18
C GLY A 75 32.44 8.90 -3.48
N LYS A 76 31.35 9.35 -2.83
CA LYS A 76 30.00 8.80 -3.00
C LYS A 76 29.15 9.56 -4.02
N THR A 77 29.47 10.83 -4.29
CA THR A 77 28.73 11.74 -5.18
C THR A 77 29.69 12.72 -5.83
N ASP A 78 29.38 13.14 -7.05
CA ASP A 78 30.17 14.11 -7.82
C ASP A 78 29.61 15.54 -7.65
N GLU A 79 28.42 15.69 -7.06
CA GLU A 79 27.71 16.96 -6.92
C GLU A 79 26.66 16.90 -5.80
N ILE A 80 26.63 17.90 -4.90
CA ILE A 80 25.49 18.14 -4.01
C ILE A 80 24.64 19.29 -4.56
N ILE A 81 23.34 19.06 -4.70
CA ILE A 81 22.32 20.05 -5.01
C ILE A 81 21.53 20.34 -3.73
N PHE A 82 21.71 21.53 -3.18
CA PHE A 82 20.86 22.05 -2.12
C PHE A 82 19.57 22.58 -2.73
N VAL A 83 18.43 22.12 -2.22
CA VAL A 83 17.10 22.59 -2.59
C VAL A 83 16.48 23.23 -1.37
N ILE A 84 16.15 24.51 -1.48
CA ILE A 84 15.34 25.22 -0.48
C ILE A 84 13.92 25.25 -1.01
N THR A 85 12.98 24.68 -0.27
CA THR A 85 11.56 24.70 -0.63
C THR A 85 10.90 26.01 -0.19
N LYS A 86 9.81 26.41 -0.85
CA LYS A 86 9.00 27.58 -0.44
C LYS A 86 8.42 27.41 0.97
N PRO A 87 7.88 26.24 1.36
CA PRO A 87 7.47 25.98 2.74
C PRO A 87 8.59 26.24 3.74
N TYR A 88 9.83 25.78 3.51
CA TYR A 88 10.95 26.06 4.40
C TYR A 88 11.33 27.52 4.48
N PHE A 89 11.47 28.16 3.31
CA PHE A 89 11.93 29.55 3.22
C PHE A 89 11.07 30.48 4.06
N THR A 90 9.75 30.29 4.02
CA THR A 90 8.75 31.09 4.71
C THR A 90 8.61 30.80 6.21
N ARG A 91 9.26 29.75 6.76
CA ARG A 91 9.17 29.44 8.20
C ARG A 91 9.84 30.53 9.06
N PRO A 92 9.27 30.85 10.24
CA PRO A 92 9.94 31.68 11.23
C PRO A 92 11.28 31.09 11.70
N ASP A 93 12.24 31.94 12.05
CA ASP A 93 13.56 31.50 12.53
C ASP A 93 13.48 30.67 13.81
N SER A 94 12.49 30.92 14.66
CA SER A 94 12.22 30.10 15.85
C SER A 94 11.92 28.65 15.50
N ILE A 95 11.22 28.41 14.39
CA ILE A 95 10.88 27.07 13.89
C ILE A 95 12.10 26.43 13.21
N LYS A 96 12.86 27.20 12.41
CA LYS A 96 14.08 26.72 11.75
C LYS A 96 15.17 26.26 12.73
N LYS A 97 15.17 26.79 13.97
CA LYS A 97 16.08 26.39 15.04
C LYS A 97 15.74 25.03 15.68
N ILE A 98 14.52 24.53 15.51
CA ILE A 98 14.12 23.25 16.08
C ILE A 98 14.72 22.12 15.23
N PRO A 99 15.54 21.23 15.81
CA PRO A 99 16.20 20.18 15.05
C PRO A 99 15.21 19.11 14.59
N SER A 100 15.53 18.48 13.45
CA SER A 100 14.90 17.23 13.03
C SER A 100 15.63 16.04 13.64
N ARG A 101 14.93 14.91 13.81
CA ARG A 101 15.54 13.63 14.20
C ARG A 101 16.58 13.14 13.17
N ASN A 102 16.52 13.58 11.91
CA ASN A 102 17.57 13.30 10.91
C ASN A 102 18.94 13.93 11.28
N MET A 103 18.96 14.95 12.14
CA MET A 103 20.17 15.57 12.71
C MET A 103 20.62 14.91 14.01
N MET A 104 19.90 13.88 14.47
CA MET A 104 20.14 13.16 15.72
C MET A 104 20.61 11.72 15.44
N GLU A 105 21.10 11.07 16.49
CA GLU A 105 21.45 9.66 16.53
C GLU A 105 21.07 9.08 17.90
N LEU A 106 20.89 7.76 17.99
CA LEU A 106 20.65 7.07 19.25
C LEU A 106 21.97 6.69 19.91
N ASP A 107 22.01 6.78 21.24
CA ASP A 107 23.07 6.20 22.04
C ASP A 107 22.85 4.70 22.32
N LEU A 108 23.78 4.07 23.04
CA LEU A 108 23.69 2.64 23.41
C LEU A 108 22.51 2.33 24.36
N GLN A 109 21.85 3.35 24.90
CA GLN A 109 20.66 3.24 25.76
C GLN A 109 19.39 3.76 25.06
N GLU A 110 19.43 3.86 23.72
CA GLU A 110 18.33 4.33 22.88
C GLU A 110 17.85 5.76 23.22
N LYS A 111 18.77 6.63 23.63
CA LYS A 111 18.50 8.06 23.84
C LYS A 111 19.02 8.89 22.67
N TYR A 112 18.18 9.79 22.19
CA TYR A 112 18.53 10.74 21.15
C TYR A 112 19.56 11.76 21.65
N ARG A 113 20.59 11.99 20.82
CA ARG A 113 21.54 13.10 20.92
C ARG A 113 21.75 13.69 19.54
N LEU A 114 22.15 14.96 19.47
CA LEU A 114 22.57 15.55 18.19
C LEU A 114 23.82 14.84 17.67
N LYS A 115 23.90 14.60 16.36
CA LYS A 115 25.10 14.00 15.74
C LYS A 115 26.34 14.81 16.10
N GLY A 116 27.37 14.13 16.61
CA GLY A 116 28.62 14.77 17.08
C GLY A 116 28.54 15.38 18.48
N SER A 117 27.40 15.35 19.15
CA SER A 117 27.27 15.71 20.56
C SER A 117 27.36 14.46 21.44
N LYS A 118 27.99 14.60 22.63
CA LYS A 118 27.92 13.59 23.69
C LYS A 118 26.72 13.79 24.61
N GLN A 119 26.11 14.97 24.58
CA GLN A 119 24.99 15.32 25.44
C GLN A 119 23.69 14.82 24.82
N VAL A 120 22.90 14.13 25.64
CA VAL A 120 21.54 13.71 25.32
C VAL A 120 20.67 14.93 25.03
N TYR A 121 19.88 14.86 23.96
CA TYR A 121 19.03 15.96 23.53
C TYR A 121 17.77 16.06 24.41
N GLU A 122 17.39 17.30 24.74
CA GLU A 122 16.14 17.61 25.44
C GLU A 122 15.47 18.79 24.78
N GLY A 123 14.20 18.65 24.41
CA GLY A 123 13.46 19.67 23.70
C GLY A 123 12.56 19.14 22.59
N ARG A 124 11.96 20.07 21.84
CA ARG A 124 11.10 19.73 20.70
C ARG A 124 11.93 19.23 19.51
N PHE A 125 11.33 18.43 18.65
CA PHE A 125 11.85 18.12 17.32
C PHE A 125 10.79 18.36 16.24
N LEU A 126 11.24 18.62 15.01
CA LEU A 126 10.39 18.74 13.82
C LEU A 126 11.01 17.95 12.67
N ASP A 127 10.29 16.95 12.18
CA ASP A 127 10.64 16.24 10.96
C ASP A 127 9.81 16.72 9.78
N TYR A 128 10.35 16.57 8.58
CA TYR A 128 9.78 17.13 7.38
C TYR A 128 9.77 16.11 6.23
N PHE A 129 8.81 16.29 5.34
CA PHE A 129 8.77 15.66 4.03
C PHE A 129 9.77 16.30 3.07
N ILE A 130 10.00 15.63 1.94
CA ILE A 130 10.85 16.11 0.84
C ILE A 130 10.34 17.44 0.23
N ASN A 131 9.04 17.71 0.34
CA ASN A 131 8.43 18.96 -0.12
C ASN A 131 8.54 20.10 0.91
N GLY A 132 9.10 19.83 2.09
CA GLY A 132 9.22 20.79 3.19
C GLY A 132 7.95 21.02 4.00
N LEU A 133 6.96 20.14 3.92
CA LEU A 133 5.85 20.12 4.89
C LEU A 133 6.28 19.37 6.15
N ILE A 134 5.66 19.69 7.29
CA ILE A 134 5.92 18.98 8.55
C ILE A 134 5.40 17.54 8.41
N LYS A 135 6.28 16.58 8.70
CA LYS A 135 5.99 15.15 8.71
C LYS A 135 5.68 14.65 10.10
N ALA A 136 6.45 15.10 11.10
CA ALA A 136 6.22 14.71 12.48
C ALA A 136 6.76 15.76 13.44
N ASN A 137 6.19 15.83 14.64
CA ASN A 137 6.72 16.63 15.73
C ASN A 137 6.45 15.99 17.09
N GLY A 138 7.24 16.37 18.08
CA GLY A 138 7.08 15.92 19.45
C GLY A 138 8.10 16.54 20.37
N TYR A 139 8.21 15.98 21.59
CA TYR A 139 9.14 16.40 22.61
C TYR A 139 9.99 15.22 23.08
N LEU A 140 11.26 15.49 23.35
CA LEU A 140 12.22 14.55 23.90
C LEU A 140 12.61 15.00 25.29
N ALA A 141 12.31 14.21 26.32
CA ALA A 141 12.81 14.40 27.69
C ALA A 141 13.97 13.44 27.92
N LYS A 142 15.15 13.94 28.30
CA LYS A 142 16.35 13.11 28.49
C LYS A 142 16.59 12.13 27.32
N GLY A 143 16.37 12.62 26.09
CA GLY A 143 16.59 11.89 24.84
C GLY A 143 15.54 10.85 24.48
N LYS A 144 14.44 10.74 25.23
CA LYS A 144 13.35 9.81 24.93
C LYS A 144 12.04 10.57 24.69
N LEU A 145 11.15 10.00 23.87
CA LEU A 145 9.84 10.61 23.61
C LEU A 145 9.06 10.77 24.91
N ASP A 146 8.51 11.96 25.13
CA ASP A 146 7.75 12.28 26.33
C ASP A 146 6.65 13.29 25.97
N GLY A 147 5.40 12.91 26.23
CA GLY A 147 4.21 13.59 25.73
C GLY A 147 3.73 13.06 24.37
N VAL A 148 2.89 13.86 23.72
CA VAL A 148 2.25 13.48 22.44
C VAL A 148 3.20 13.74 21.27
N MET A 149 3.40 12.71 20.44
CA MET A 149 4.02 12.82 19.14
C MET A 149 2.95 12.84 18.05
N TYR A 150 3.01 13.84 17.18
CA TYR A 150 2.11 14.00 16.04
C TYR A 150 2.81 13.61 14.75
N GLU A 151 2.14 12.88 13.88
CA GLU A 151 2.56 12.59 12.52
C GLU A 151 1.50 13.07 11.53
N TYR A 152 1.92 13.48 10.34
CA TYR A 152 1.03 14.02 9.31
C TYR A 152 1.22 13.26 8.00
N TYR A 153 0.21 13.34 7.14
CA TYR A 153 0.29 13.00 5.73
C TYR A 153 0.86 14.18 4.91
N GLU A 154 1.29 13.91 3.67
CA GLU A 154 1.80 14.97 2.79
C GLU A 154 0.72 16.00 2.41
N ASN A 155 -0.56 15.61 2.49
CA ASN A 155 -1.70 16.52 2.34
C ASN A 155 -1.97 17.38 3.59
N THR A 156 -1.06 17.36 4.58
CA THR A 156 -1.11 18.09 5.87
C THR A 156 -2.13 17.60 6.89
N GLN A 157 -2.95 16.59 6.55
CA GLN A 157 -3.88 16.02 7.52
C GLN A 157 -3.13 15.22 8.58
N LEU A 158 -3.69 15.19 9.80
CA LEU A 158 -3.15 14.43 10.91
C LEU A 158 -3.21 12.93 10.58
N LYS A 159 -2.06 12.26 10.66
CA LYS A 159 -1.92 10.82 10.44
C LYS A 159 -2.01 10.06 11.75
N SER A 160 -1.36 10.56 12.80
CA SER A 160 -1.41 9.96 14.11
C SER A 160 -1.10 10.97 15.21
N ASP A 161 -1.66 10.73 16.39
CA ASP A 161 -1.23 11.33 17.64
C ASP A 161 -1.04 10.22 18.67
N LYS A 162 0.20 10.09 19.15
CA LYS A 162 0.70 8.95 19.92
C LYS A 162 1.32 9.46 21.21
N SER A 163 0.77 9.04 22.34
CA SER A 163 1.24 9.46 23.66
C SER A 163 2.39 8.57 24.15
N TYR A 164 3.44 9.22 24.68
CA TYR A 164 4.64 8.56 25.17
C TYR A 164 5.03 9.05 26.56
N LYS A 165 5.66 8.17 27.33
CA LYS A 165 6.29 8.49 28.60
C LYS A 165 7.64 7.78 28.69
N TYR A 166 8.72 8.55 28.83
CA TYR A 166 10.09 8.02 28.85
C TYR A 166 10.42 7.07 27.68
N GLY A 167 9.89 7.36 26.50
CA GLY A 167 10.12 6.60 25.27
C GLY A 167 9.15 5.44 25.03
N GLU A 168 8.34 5.09 26.04
CA GLU A 168 7.37 4.00 25.93
C GLU A 168 5.98 4.55 25.61
N PRO A 169 5.17 3.83 24.81
CA PRO A 169 3.74 4.10 24.66
C PRO A 169 3.03 4.19 26.02
N ASP A 170 2.32 5.27 26.27
CA ASP A 170 1.56 5.49 27.50
C ASP A 170 0.39 6.40 27.18
N ASP A 171 -0.83 6.03 27.57
CA ASP A 171 -2.09 6.72 27.28
C ASP A 171 -2.68 6.45 25.86
N GLU A 172 -3.63 7.29 25.43
CA GLU A 172 -4.37 7.17 24.18
C GLU A 172 -3.49 7.33 22.93
N TRP A 173 -3.77 6.49 21.95
CA TRP A 173 -3.15 6.44 20.64
C TRP A 173 -4.22 6.47 19.56
N PHE A 174 -4.05 7.36 18.58
CA PHE A 174 -4.96 7.52 17.45
C PHE A 174 -4.20 7.46 16.14
N GLU A 175 -4.80 6.80 15.15
CA GLU A 175 -4.39 6.90 13.75
C GLU A 175 -5.60 7.25 12.89
N TYR A 176 -5.37 7.99 11.81
CA TYR A 176 -6.40 8.46 10.90
C TYR A 176 -6.06 8.05 9.47
N TYR A 177 -7.09 8.00 8.62
CA TYR A 177 -6.94 7.91 7.17
C TYR A 177 -6.51 9.25 6.59
N GLU A 178 -6.08 9.26 5.33
CA GLU A 178 -5.68 10.49 4.61
C GLU A 178 -6.81 11.50 4.41
N ASP A 179 -8.07 11.06 4.58
CA ASP A 179 -9.27 11.92 4.56
C ASP A 179 -9.68 12.42 5.96
N GLY A 180 -8.89 12.07 7.00
CA GLY A 180 -9.03 12.55 8.36
C GLY A 180 -9.98 11.69 9.21
N LYS A 181 -10.61 10.66 8.64
CA LYS A 181 -11.45 9.74 9.41
C LYS A 181 -10.61 8.89 10.35
N LEU A 182 -11.15 8.60 11.53
CA LEU A 182 -10.51 7.74 12.51
C LEU A 182 -10.30 6.34 11.93
N LYS A 183 -9.07 5.84 12.03
CA LYS A 183 -8.65 4.53 11.53
C LYS A 183 -8.39 3.57 12.68
N ILE A 184 -7.69 4.01 13.72
CA ILE A 184 -7.35 3.22 14.91
C ILE A 184 -7.47 4.09 16.15
N ARG A 185 -7.94 3.49 17.25
CA ARG A 185 -7.88 4.03 18.60
C ARG A 185 -7.52 2.92 19.55
N CYS A 186 -6.54 3.15 20.40
CA CYS A 186 -6.12 2.21 21.43
C CYS A 186 -5.53 2.96 22.61
N PHE A 187 -5.25 2.22 23.68
CA PHE A 187 -4.70 2.77 24.92
C PHE A 187 -3.55 1.90 25.40
N TYR A 188 -2.51 2.56 25.90
CA TYR A 188 -1.31 1.92 26.42
C TYR A 188 -1.09 2.25 27.88
N VAL A 189 -0.53 1.29 28.61
CA VAL A 189 0.02 1.49 29.95
C VAL A 189 1.39 0.84 30.00
N ASN A 190 2.43 1.62 30.24
CA ASN A 190 3.82 1.14 30.31
C ASN A 190 4.22 0.29 29.07
N GLY A 191 3.95 0.80 27.88
CA GLY A 191 4.32 0.15 26.61
C GLY A 191 3.44 -1.02 26.18
N LYS A 192 2.36 -1.34 26.92
CA LYS A 192 1.47 -2.46 26.60
C LYS A 192 0.04 -1.99 26.39
N TYR A 193 -0.66 -2.61 25.43
CA TYR A 193 -2.10 -2.41 25.29
C TYR A 193 -2.85 -2.72 26.58
N ASP A 194 -3.69 -1.80 27.02
CA ASP A 194 -4.57 -1.99 28.17
C ASP A 194 -5.89 -1.27 27.90
N GLY A 195 -7.02 -1.95 27.93
CA GLY A 195 -8.30 -1.40 27.44
C GLY A 195 -8.65 -1.87 26.03
N VAL A 196 -9.50 -1.11 25.33
CA VAL A 196 -10.12 -1.57 24.08
C VAL A 196 -9.38 -1.02 22.87
N TYR A 197 -8.84 -1.90 22.03
CA TYR A 197 -8.37 -1.57 20.69
C TYR A 197 -9.58 -1.52 19.75
N ARG A 198 -9.68 -0.47 18.94
CA ARG A 198 -10.67 -0.33 17.88
C ARG A 198 -9.99 0.04 16.57
N SER A 199 -10.47 -0.54 15.48
CA SER A 199 -10.17 -0.07 14.14
C SER A 199 -11.43 0.11 13.30
N TRP A 200 -11.37 0.99 12.32
CA TRP A 200 -12.50 1.32 11.44
C TRP A 200 -12.09 1.20 9.98
N TYR A 201 -13.07 0.97 9.11
CA TYR A 201 -12.93 1.04 7.66
C TYR A 201 -12.91 2.51 7.18
N PRO A 202 -12.44 2.80 5.94
CA PRO A 202 -12.46 4.16 5.37
C PRO A 202 -13.87 4.78 5.25
N ASN A 203 -14.92 3.96 5.27
CA ASN A 203 -16.31 4.43 5.31
C ASN A 203 -16.79 4.80 6.73
N GLY A 204 -15.95 4.65 7.75
CA GLY A 204 -16.23 4.97 9.15
C GLY A 204 -16.89 3.85 9.95
N GLN A 205 -17.17 2.69 9.33
CA GLN A 205 -17.73 1.56 10.05
C GLN A 205 -16.69 0.85 10.90
N LEU A 206 -17.09 0.32 12.05
CA LEU A 206 -16.22 -0.44 12.93
C LEU A 206 -15.75 -1.71 12.21
N ARG A 207 -14.45 -1.98 12.26
CA ARG A 207 -13.81 -3.13 11.63
C ARG A 207 -13.42 -4.18 12.65
N GLU A 208 -12.89 -3.75 13.78
CA GLU A 208 -12.41 -4.63 14.84
C GLU A 208 -12.55 -3.95 16.20
N GLU A 209 -12.93 -4.73 17.21
CA GLU A 209 -12.89 -4.36 18.61
C GLU A 209 -12.24 -5.51 19.40
N THR A 210 -11.10 -5.22 20.02
CA THR A 210 -10.30 -6.22 20.74
C THR A 210 -9.97 -5.72 22.14
N PRO A 211 -10.50 -6.35 23.20
CA PRO A 211 -10.20 -5.97 24.57
C PRO A 211 -8.85 -6.55 25.03
N TYR A 212 -7.99 -5.68 25.54
CA TYR A 212 -6.68 -6.00 26.08
C TYR A 212 -6.61 -5.74 27.59
N LYS A 213 -5.81 -6.55 28.28
CA LYS A 213 -5.42 -6.38 29.67
C LYS A 213 -3.94 -6.71 29.81
N LYS A 214 -3.11 -5.73 30.20
CA LYS A 214 -1.66 -5.87 30.35
C LYS A 214 -0.96 -6.51 29.14
N GLY A 215 -1.38 -6.14 27.94
CA GLY A 215 -0.83 -6.61 26.67
C GLY A 215 -1.35 -7.96 26.20
N ARG A 216 -2.37 -8.55 26.85
CA ARG A 216 -3.01 -9.80 26.43
C ARG A 216 -4.47 -9.56 26.07
N ILE A 217 -4.97 -10.22 25.03
CA ILE A 217 -6.39 -10.20 24.69
C ILE A 217 -7.18 -10.90 25.81
N HIS A 218 -8.22 -10.25 26.31
CA HIS A 218 -9.06 -10.74 27.38
C HIS A 218 -10.49 -10.20 27.24
N GLY A 219 -11.42 -11.08 26.90
CA GLY A 219 -12.81 -10.72 26.59
C GLY A 219 -13.23 -11.14 25.18
N GLN A 220 -14.33 -10.59 24.68
CA GLN A 220 -14.81 -10.85 23.33
C GLN A 220 -14.06 -9.98 22.32
N LYS A 221 -13.37 -10.63 21.39
CA LYS A 221 -12.85 -9.99 20.19
C LYS A 221 -13.91 -10.09 19.10
N GLU A 222 -14.22 -8.96 18.48
CA GLU A 222 -15.23 -8.87 17.43
C GLU A 222 -14.64 -8.23 16.17
N GLU A 223 -15.03 -8.75 15.03
CA GLU A 223 -14.69 -8.22 13.71
C GLU A 223 -15.97 -8.06 12.90
N TRP A 224 -16.04 -7.02 12.09
CA TRP A 224 -17.16 -6.73 11.20
C TRP A 224 -16.66 -6.53 9.78
N TYR A 225 -17.53 -6.77 8.82
CA TYR A 225 -17.31 -6.40 7.42
C TYR A 225 -17.52 -4.90 7.21
N SER A 226 -17.09 -4.38 6.06
CA SER A 226 -17.27 -2.97 5.68
C SER A 226 -18.73 -2.55 5.45
N THR A 227 -19.67 -3.48 5.59
CA THR A 227 -21.13 -3.23 5.62
C THR A 227 -21.69 -3.15 7.04
N GLY A 228 -20.91 -3.52 8.06
CA GLY A 228 -21.29 -3.53 9.46
C GLY A 228 -21.86 -4.87 9.92
N ILE A 229 -21.93 -5.85 9.01
CA ILE A 229 -22.29 -7.23 9.34
C ILE A 229 -21.18 -7.83 10.20
N LEU A 230 -21.56 -8.45 11.33
CA LEU A 230 -20.62 -9.15 12.21
C LEU A 230 -19.96 -10.30 11.44
N LYS A 231 -18.64 -10.25 11.34
CA LYS A 231 -17.80 -11.24 10.66
C LYS A 231 -17.41 -12.36 11.62
N SER A 232 -16.93 -12.01 12.80
CA SER A 232 -16.51 -12.99 13.81
C SER A 232 -16.67 -12.43 15.22
N SER A 233 -16.95 -13.32 16.18
CA SER A 233 -16.93 -13.01 17.61
C SER A 233 -16.29 -14.20 18.33
N VAL A 234 -15.12 -13.98 18.93
CA VAL A 234 -14.33 -15.03 19.58
C VAL A 234 -13.98 -14.58 20.99
N THR A 235 -14.27 -15.43 21.97
CA THR A 235 -13.93 -15.15 23.37
C THR A 235 -12.49 -15.55 23.64
N TYR A 236 -11.73 -14.65 24.26
CA TYR A 236 -10.36 -14.85 24.68
C TYR A 236 -10.22 -14.80 26.20
N GLN A 237 -9.45 -15.72 26.78
CA GLN A 237 -8.93 -15.59 28.14
C GLN A 237 -7.41 -15.67 28.07
N GLU A 238 -6.73 -14.56 28.34
CA GLU A 238 -5.27 -14.46 28.30
C GLU A 238 -4.66 -14.98 26.99
N ASN A 239 -5.20 -14.52 25.85
CA ASN A 239 -4.87 -14.95 24.48
C ASN A 239 -5.35 -16.36 24.07
N PHE A 240 -5.91 -17.18 24.95
CA PHE A 240 -6.49 -18.47 24.57
C PHE A 240 -7.91 -18.29 24.04
N THR A 241 -8.21 -18.88 22.89
CA THR A 241 -9.53 -18.83 22.25
C THR A 241 -10.50 -19.83 22.86
N PHE A 242 -11.76 -19.40 23.02
CA PHE A 242 -12.86 -20.22 23.50
C PHE A 242 -13.98 -20.16 22.47
N LEU A 243 -14.06 -21.21 21.66
CA LEU A 243 -15.07 -21.37 20.63
C LEU A 243 -16.35 -21.97 21.21
N THR A 244 -17.49 -21.46 20.74
CA THR A 244 -18.81 -22.01 21.04
C THR A 244 -18.96 -23.43 20.43
N PRO A 245 -19.89 -24.26 20.93
CA PRO A 245 -20.20 -25.54 20.30
C PRO A 245 -20.56 -25.42 18.81
N GLN A 246 -21.27 -24.35 18.43
CA GLN A 246 -21.62 -24.06 17.03
C GLN A 246 -20.37 -23.78 16.19
N GLN A 247 -19.46 -22.91 16.66
CA GLN A 247 -18.21 -22.60 15.96
C GLN A 247 -17.36 -23.86 15.75
N LYS A 248 -17.17 -24.67 16.80
CA LYS A 248 -16.44 -25.95 16.69
C LYS A 248 -17.08 -26.91 15.69
N ARG A 249 -18.42 -26.93 15.62
CA ARG A 249 -19.16 -27.75 14.65
C ARG A 249 -18.91 -27.27 13.22
N ILE A 250 -19.02 -25.96 12.98
CA ILE A 250 -18.78 -25.35 11.67
C ILE A 250 -17.34 -25.58 11.22
N GLU A 251 -16.34 -25.32 12.07
CA GLU A 251 -14.92 -25.56 11.76
C GLU A 251 -14.66 -27.01 11.35
N ARG A 252 -15.28 -27.97 12.04
CA ARG A 252 -15.18 -29.39 11.69
C ARG A 252 -15.79 -29.68 10.32
N LYS A 253 -16.95 -29.09 9.99
CA LYS A 253 -17.58 -29.25 8.67
C LYS A 253 -16.70 -28.63 7.56
N VAL A 254 -16.14 -27.44 7.79
CA VAL A 254 -15.22 -26.78 6.85
C VAL A 254 -13.98 -27.63 6.60
N TYR A 255 -13.43 -28.27 7.64
CA TYR A 255 -12.31 -29.21 7.51
C TYR A 255 -12.64 -30.39 6.57
N PHE A 256 -13.82 -31.01 6.72
CA PHE A 256 -14.25 -32.09 5.83
C PHE A 256 -14.49 -31.60 4.40
N ALA A 257 -15.02 -30.38 4.22
CA ALA A 257 -15.21 -29.81 2.89
C ALA A 257 -13.87 -29.61 2.17
N LYS A 258 -12.87 -29.04 2.86
CA LYS A 258 -11.51 -28.88 2.33
C LYS A 258 -10.85 -30.22 1.97
N ASN A 259 -11.00 -31.23 2.83
CA ASN A 259 -10.51 -32.58 2.53
C ASN A 259 -11.20 -33.22 1.32
N SER A 260 -12.50 -32.97 1.14
CA SER A 260 -13.24 -33.49 -0.02
C SER A 260 -12.68 -32.95 -1.35
N VAL A 261 -12.20 -31.70 -1.36
CA VAL A 261 -11.49 -31.14 -2.52
C VAL A 261 -10.17 -31.87 -2.76
N SER A 262 -9.35 -32.05 -1.71
CA SER A 262 -8.04 -32.68 -1.84
C SER A 262 -8.09 -34.16 -2.22
N THR A 263 -9.18 -34.86 -1.91
CA THR A 263 -9.42 -36.25 -2.32
C THR A 263 -10.12 -36.39 -3.68
N GLY A 264 -10.22 -35.32 -4.47
CA GLY A 264 -10.79 -35.36 -5.81
C GLY A 264 -12.32 -35.49 -5.84
N SER A 265 -13.01 -35.05 -4.78
CA SER A 265 -14.48 -35.05 -4.67
C SER A 265 -15.05 -33.62 -4.57
N PRO A 266 -14.81 -32.74 -5.56
CA PRO A 266 -15.19 -31.32 -5.50
C PRO A 266 -16.71 -31.09 -5.38
N ILE A 267 -17.53 -31.93 -5.99
CA ILE A 267 -19.01 -31.84 -5.87
C ILE A 267 -19.46 -32.07 -4.42
N SER A 268 -18.83 -33.02 -3.72
CA SER A 268 -19.10 -33.26 -2.29
C SER A 268 -18.74 -32.04 -1.46
N ALA A 269 -17.60 -31.38 -1.76
CA ALA A 269 -17.21 -30.15 -1.10
C ALA A 269 -18.22 -29.01 -1.34
N VAL A 270 -18.73 -28.84 -2.57
CA VAL A 270 -19.77 -27.83 -2.89
C VAL A 270 -21.03 -28.04 -2.06
N ASN A 271 -21.51 -29.28 -1.94
CA ASN A 271 -22.69 -29.60 -1.15
C ASN A 271 -22.47 -29.34 0.35
N GLN A 272 -21.33 -29.77 0.88
CA GLN A 272 -20.96 -29.52 2.28
C GLN A 272 -20.87 -28.02 2.59
N LEU A 273 -20.31 -27.23 1.66
CA LEU A 273 -20.28 -25.77 1.79
C LEU A 273 -21.67 -25.15 1.72
N GLY A 274 -22.58 -25.69 0.91
CA GLY A 274 -24.00 -25.31 0.92
C GLY A 274 -24.64 -25.46 2.30
N ASP A 275 -24.43 -26.60 2.95
CA ASP A 275 -24.93 -26.85 4.31
C ASP A 275 -24.30 -25.90 5.35
N ILE A 276 -23.01 -25.61 5.23
CA ILE A 276 -22.31 -24.67 6.11
C ILE A 276 -22.86 -23.25 5.94
N ILE A 277 -23.09 -22.81 4.70
CA ILE A 277 -23.63 -21.48 4.39
C ILE A 277 -25.03 -21.28 4.98
N MET A 278 -25.86 -22.33 5.05
CA MET A 278 -27.17 -22.23 5.71
C MET A 278 -27.05 -22.01 7.23
N GLU A 279 -25.96 -22.47 7.86
CA GLU A 279 -25.69 -22.28 9.29
C GLU A 279 -24.92 -20.97 9.59
N ASP A 280 -24.14 -20.48 8.64
CA ASP A 280 -23.28 -19.29 8.75
C ASP A 280 -23.31 -18.47 7.45
N SER A 281 -24.48 -17.86 7.20
CA SER A 281 -24.81 -17.17 5.94
C SER A 281 -24.11 -15.83 5.74
N THR A 282 -23.40 -15.33 6.73
CA THR A 282 -22.68 -14.05 6.67
C THR A 282 -21.19 -14.23 6.45
N ASN A 283 -20.67 -15.45 6.53
CA ASN A 283 -19.25 -15.69 6.38
C ASN A 283 -18.83 -15.80 4.91
N THR A 284 -18.16 -14.76 4.42
CA THR A 284 -17.66 -14.64 3.06
C THR A 284 -16.73 -15.78 2.65
N ASP A 285 -15.97 -16.36 3.57
CA ASP A 285 -14.97 -17.38 3.24
C ASP A 285 -15.64 -18.64 2.71
N HIS A 286 -16.82 -18.99 3.22
CA HIS A 286 -17.59 -20.14 2.73
C HIS A 286 -18.07 -19.94 1.29
N TYR A 287 -18.58 -18.74 0.98
CA TYR A 287 -18.99 -18.39 -0.39
C TYR A 287 -17.79 -18.31 -1.34
N MET A 288 -16.68 -17.70 -0.92
CA MET A 288 -15.44 -17.65 -1.71
C MET A 288 -14.95 -19.07 -2.02
N MET A 289 -14.82 -19.93 -1.01
CA MET A 289 -14.42 -21.33 -1.20
C MET A 289 -15.34 -22.07 -2.18
N ARG A 290 -16.67 -21.91 -2.03
CA ARG A 290 -17.63 -22.57 -2.91
C ARG A 290 -17.57 -22.03 -4.34
N GLY A 291 -17.44 -20.72 -4.50
CA GLY A 291 -17.29 -20.06 -5.81
C GLY A 291 -16.02 -20.48 -6.55
N HIS A 292 -14.90 -20.67 -5.85
CA HIS A 292 -13.68 -21.23 -6.43
C HIS A 292 -13.87 -22.64 -6.95
N ILE A 293 -14.43 -23.53 -6.12
CA ILE A 293 -14.65 -24.93 -6.53
C ILE A 293 -15.62 -25.00 -7.71
N LEU A 294 -16.67 -24.18 -7.71
CA LEU A 294 -17.62 -24.08 -8.85
C LEU A 294 -16.93 -23.57 -10.12
N SER A 295 -16.04 -22.59 -10.01
CA SER A 295 -15.25 -22.11 -11.14
C SER A 295 -14.35 -23.21 -11.72
N ASP A 296 -13.70 -24.01 -10.86
CA ASP A 296 -12.87 -25.15 -11.30
C ASP A 296 -13.71 -26.24 -11.99
N LEU A 297 -14.96 -26.42 -11.54
CA LEU A 297 -15.96 -27.30 -12.15
C LEU A 297 -16.59 -26.72 -13.43
N LYS A 298 -16.26 -25.48 -13.80
CA LYS A 298 -16.84 -24.71 -14.93
C LYS A 298 -18.33 -24.35 -14.77
N GLU A 299 -18.84 -24.42 -13.53
CA GLU A 299 -20.18 -23.96 -13.13
C GLU A 299 -20.12 -22.45 -12.85
N TYR A 300 -19.81 -21.67 -13.89
CA TYR A 300 -19.45 -20.25 -13.73
C TYR A 300 -20.61 -19.36 -13.31
N ASP A 301 -21.84 -19.68 -13.71
CA ASP A 301 -23.06 -18.98 -13.29
C ASP A 301 -23.22 -19.05 -11.76
N GLN A 302 -23.14 -20.25 -11.19
CA GLN A 302 -23.19 -20.45 -9.75
C GLN A 302 -21.98 -19.83 -9.04
N ALA A 303 -20.81 -19.82 -9.67
CA ALA A 303 -19.63 -19.14 -9.13
C ALA A 303 -19.85 -17.62 -9.03
N ILE A 304 -20.40 -16.99 -10.08
CA ILE A 304 -20.75 -15.55 -10.11
C ILE A 304 -21.73 -15.22 -8.98
N ASP A 305 -22.74 -16.08 -8.73
CA ASP A 305 -23.69 -15.89 -7.63
C ASP A 305 -23.00 -15.89 -6.26
N ASN A 306 -22.06 -16.82 -6.03
CA ASN A 306 -21.31 -16.89 -4.77
C ASN A 306 -20.43 -15.66 -4.59
N PHE A 307 -19.68 -15.23 -5.61
CA PHE A 307 -18.87 -14.01 -5.51
C PHE A 307 -19.73 -12.75 -5.37
N SER A 308 -20.89 -12.70 -6.02
CA SER A 308 -21.85 -11.61 -5.83
C SER A 308 -22.37 -11.56 -4.41
N LYS A 309 -22.62 -12.72 -3.80
CA LYS A 309 -23.04 -12.80 -2.40
C LYS A 309 -21.93 -12.32 -1.45
N VAL A 310 -20.67 -12.62 -1.76
CA VAL A 310 -19.52 -12.07 -1.02
C VAL A 310 -19.50 -10.55 -1.09
N LEU A 311 -19.69 -9.97 -2.27
CA LEU A 311 -19.66 -8.51 -2.45
C LEU A 311 -20.87 -7.79 -1.86
N GLN A 312 -21.99 -8.48 -1.64
CA GLN A 312 -23.10 -7.94 -0.84
C GLN A 312 -22.73 -7.82 0.65
N ILE A 313 -21.81 -8.65 1.15
CA ILE A 313 -21.40 -8.69 2.56
C ILE A 313 -20.14 -7.85 2.78
N GLU A 314 -19.15 -7.95 1.91
CA GLU A 314 -17.87 -7.25 1.97
C GLU A 314 -17.52 -6.68 0.58
N PRO A 315 -18.08 -5.51 0.22
CA PRO A 315 -17.85 -4.87 -1.08
C PRO A 315 -16.43 -4.34 -1.25
N LEU A 316 -15.58 -4.33 -0.20
CA LEU A 316 -14.18 -3.92 -0.33
C LEU A 316 -13.22 -5.08 -0.60
N LEU A 317 -13.72 -6.31 -0.78
CA LEU A 317 -12.88 -7.48 -1.05
C LEU A 317 -12.49 -7.56 -2.54
N LEU A 318 -11.28 -7.08 -2.86
CA LEU A 318 -10.73 -7.08 -4.22
C LEU A 318 -10.79 -8.45 -4.92
N ASP A 319 -10.44 -9.52 -4.19
CA ASP A 319 -10.44 -10.88 -4.72
C ASP A 319 -11.81 -11.28 -5.26
N ALA A 320 -12.91 -10.94 -4.55
CA ALA A 320 -14.25 -11.30 -4.99
C ALA A 320 -14.66 -10.59 -6.29
N HIS A 321 -14.28 -9.31 -6.47
CA HIS A 321 -14.45 -8.61 -7.75
C HIS A 321 -13.67 -9.31 -8.87
N TYR A 322 -12.39 -9.61 -8.62
CA TYR A 322 -11.53 -10.27 -9.59
C TYR A 322 -12.10 -11.63 -10.03
N TYR A 323 -12.43 -12.49 -9.08
CA TYR A 323 -12.94 -13.83 -9.41
C TYR A 323 -14.33 -13.80 -10.03
N ARG A 324 -15.17 -12.81 -9.70
CA ARG A 324 -16.44 -12.60 -10.39
C ARG A 324 -16.26 -12.19 -11.85
N ILE A 325 -15.32 -11.30 -12.15
CA ILE A 325 -14.95 -10.94 -13.54
C ILE A 325 -14.47 -12.17 -14.30
N ILE A 326 -13.54 -12.94 -13.72
CA ILE A 326 -12.98 -14.13 -14.37
C ILE A 326 -14.06 -15.17 -14.66
N ALA A 327 -14.96 -15.44 -13.70
CA ALA A 327 -16.08 -16.35 -13.91
C ALA A 327 -17.02 -15.85 -15.01
N ALA A 328 -17.35 -14.55 -15.04
CA ALA A 328 -18.19 -13.95 -16.08
C ALA A 328 -17.55 -14.02 -17.48
N ILE A 329 -16.26 -13.72 -17.60
CA ILE A 329 -15.53 -13.84 -18.87
C ILE A 329 -15.50 -15.30 -19.33
N ASN A 330 -15.22 -16.26 -18.44
CA ASN A 330 -15.19 -17.67 -18.81
C ASN A 330 -16.58 -18.22 -19.22
N LEU A 331 -17.66 -17.64 -18.70
CA LEU A 331 -19.02 -18.01 -19.05
C LEU A 331 -19.45 -17.46 -20.43
N TYR A 332 -19.19 -16.18 -20.69
CA TYR A 332 -19.76 -15.47 -21.86
C TYR A 332 -18.76 -15.14 -22.98
N ASP A 333 -17.47 -15.12 -22.69
CA ASP A 333 -16.40 -14.83 -23.65
C ASP A 333 -15.20 -15.77 -23.43
N PRO A 334 -15.43 -17.10 -23.47
CA PRO A 334 -14.37 -18.07 -23.30
C PRO A 334 -13.35 -17.90 -24.43
N LYS A 335 -12.08 -17.74 -24.08
CA LYS A 335 -11.01 -17.77 -25.09
C LYS A 335 -11.11 -19.09 -25.88
N PRO A 336 -10.95 -19.06 -27.21
CA PRO A 336 -10.96 -20.28 -28.00
C PRO A 336 -9.88 -21.24 -27.49
N ILE A 337 -10.29 -22.49 -27.23
CA ILE A 337 -9.37 -23.55 -26.81
C ILE A 337 -8.46 -23.86 -28.00
N ILE A 338 -7.23 -23.35 -27.99
CA ILE A 338 -6.20 -23.79 -28.93
C ILE A 338 -5.71 -25.17 -28.44
N ASP A 339 -6.28 -26.24 -29.00
CA ASP A 339 -5.80 -27.61 -28.77
C ASP A 339 -4.42 -27.79 -29.43
N THR A 340 -3.35 -27.57 -28.65
CA THR A 340 -1.97 -27.75 -29.11
C THR A 340 -1.59 -29.23 -29.33
N LYS A 341 -2.51 -30.18 -29.12
CA LYS A 341 -2.28 -31.62 -29.30
C LYS A 341 -3.09 -32.27 -30.43
N LYS A 342 -4.05 -31.59 -31.06
CA LYS A 342 -4.73 -32.09 -32.27
C LYS A 342 -4.30 -31.31 -33.52
N LYS A 343 -3.22 -31.76 -34.15
CA LYS A 343 -3.02 -31.58 -35.60
C LYS A 343 -4.04 -32.46 -36.34
N LYS A 344 -5.25 -31.96 -36.54
CA LYS A 344 -6.07 -32.20 -37.73
C LYS A 344 -7.40 -31.49 -37.58
N ASP A 345 -7.63 -30.59 -38.52
CA ASP A 345 -8.89 -29.98 -38.93
C ASP A 345 -10.12 -30.78 -38.48
N THR A 346 -10.63 -30.43 -37.31
CA THR A 346 -12.03 -30.62 -36.97
C THR A 346 -12.50 -29.23 -36.56
N PRO A 347 -13.58 -28.69 -37.16
CA PRO A 347 -14.14 -27.45 -36.68
C PRO A 347 -14.55 -27.70 -35.23
N VAL A 348 -13.81 -27.13 -34.28
CA VAL A 348 -14.36 -26.93 -32.95
C VAL A 348 -15.58 -26.05 -33.21
N GLU A 349 -16.77 -26.60 -32.97
CA GLU A 349 -18.01 -25.85 -33.07
C GLU A 349 -17.78 -24.47 -32.47
N ASN A 350 -18.02 -23.44 -33.27
CA ASN A 350 -18.25 -22.10 -32.74
C ASN A 350 -19.37 -22.27 -31.72
N LEU A 351 -19.02 -22.41 -30.44
CA LEU A 351 -19.88 -21.95 -29.36
C LEU A 351 -20.17 -20.51 -29.73
N LEU A 352 -21.36 -20.30 -30.27
CA LEU A 352 -21.87 -19.00 -30.66
C LEU A 352 -21.48 -18.05 -29.54
N ALA A 353 -20.63 -17.07 -29.86
CA ALA A 353 -20.35 -15.96 -28.98
C ALA A 353 -21.69 -15.24 -28.78
N ASN A 354 -22.49 -15.73 -27.84
CA ASN A 354 -23.66 -15.02 -27.39
C ASN A 354 -23.12 -13.68 -26.89
N GLU A 355 -23.64 -12.60 -27.47
CA GLU A 355 -23.27 -11.26 -27.02
C GLU A 355 -23.41 -11.23 -25.49
N ILE A 356 -22.33 -10.79 -24.82
CA ILE A 356 -22.31 -10.70 -23.35
C ILE A 356 -23.52 -9.84 -22.94
N PRO A 357 -24.43 -10.33 -22.08
CA PRO A 357 -25.58 -9.55 -21.67
C PRO A 357 -25.17 -8.19 -21.10
N GLU A 358 -25.94 -7.14 -21.38
CA GLU A 358 -25.59 -5.77 -20.99
C GLU A 358 -25.39 -5.61 -19.48
N ASN A 359 -26.25 -6.26 -18.67
CA ASN A 359 -26.10 -6.29 -17.22
C ASN A 359 -24.80 -6.98 -16.73
N ILE A 360 -24.27 -7.93 -17.50
CA ILE A 360 -23.00 -8.60 -17.19
C ILE A 360 -21.82 -7.71 -17.60
N LEU A 361 -21.91 -6.99 -18.73
CA LEU A 361 -20.92 -5.98 -19.11
C LEU A 361 -20.83 -4.87 -18.06
N ASP A 362 -21.96 -4.36 -17.59
CA ASP A 362 -22.02 -3.35 -16.52
C ASP A 362 -21.38 -3.86 -15.22
N MET A 363 -21.68 -5.11 -14.83
CA MET A 363 -21.06 -5.75 -13.67
C MET A 363 -19.54 -5.85 -13.82
N ILE A 364 -19.04 -6.38 -14.95
CA ILE A 364 -17.61 -6.50 -15.23
C ILE A 364 -16.95 -5.11 -15.19
N CYS A 365 -17.58 -4.10 -15.80
CA CYS A 365 -17.02 -2.77 -15.85
C CYS A 365 -16.99 -2.09 -14.48
N SER A 366 -18.03 -2.26 -13.67
CA SER A 366 -18.07 -1.81 -12.28
C SER A 366 -16.95 -2.44 -11.46
N ASP A 367 -16.75 -3.75 -11.57
CA ASP A 367 -15.72 -4.48 -10.84
C ASP A 367 -14.31 -4.07 -11.27
N LEU A 368 -14.06 -3.94 -12.58
CA LEU A 368 -12.78 -3.48 -13.11
C LEU A 368 -12.47 -2.05 -12.67
N THR A 369 -13.46 -1.17 -12.67
CA THR A 369 -13.30 0.22 -12.21
C THR A 369 -13.01 0.28 -10.71
N PHE A 370 -13.69 -0.55 -9.91
CA PHE A 370 -13.42 -0.67 -8.50
C PHE A 370 -11.97 -1.13 -8.25
N ILE A 371 -11.53 -2.21 -8.87
CA ILE A 371 -10.15 -2.72 -8.73
C ILE A 371 -9.16 -1.64 -9.16
N LYS A 372 -9.36 -1.00 -10.32
CA LYS A 372 -8.52 0.09 -10.84
C LYS A 372 -8.32 1.23 -9.82
N SER A 373 -9.37 1.58 -9.07
CA SER A 373 -9.28 2.65 -8.07
C SER A 373 -8.57 2.25 -6.77
N ASN A 374 -8.30 0.96 -6.56
CA ASN A 374 -7.79 0.41 -5.30
C ASN A 374 -6.44 -0.33 -5.44
N ILE A 375 -5.93 -0.51 -6.65
CA ILE A 375 -4.58 -1.03 -6.90
C ILE A 375 -3.66 0.07 -7.43
N THR A 376 -2.36 -0.06 -7.21
CA THR A 376 -1.35 0.89 -7.71
C THR A 376 -0.14 0.14 -8.26
N GLY A 377 0.51 0.67 -9.30
CA GLY A 377 1.75 0.10 -9.84
C GLY A 377 1.55 -0.84 -11.02
N GLU A 378 2.41 -1.85 -11.15
CA GLU A 378 2.50 -2.72 -12.33
C GLU A 378 1.23 -3.54 -12.60
N GLU A 379 0.47 -3.90 -11.56
CA GLU A 379 -0.81 -4.62 -11.65
C GLU A 379 -1.87 -3.85 -12.47
N MET A 380 -1.77 -2.52 -12.55
CA MET A 380 -2.67 -1.69 -13.37
C MET A 380 -2.52 -1.95 -14.88
N ALA A 381 -1.30 -2.27 -15.34
CA ALA A 381 -1.04 -2.50 -16.75
C ALA A 381 -1.78 -3.75 -17.28
N GLU A 382 -2.04 -4.72 -16.40
CA GLU A 382 -2.78 -5.94 -16.76
C GLU A 382 -4.29 -5.69 -16.90
N LEU A 383 -4.84 -4.63 -16.27
CA LEU A 383 -6.26 -4.29 -16.32
C LEU A 383 -6.66 -3.44 -17.53
N GLU A 384 -5.74 -2.64 -18.10
CA GLU A 384 -6.07 -1.72 -19.20
C GLU A 384 -6.70 -2.42 -20.43
N PRO A 385 -6.20 -3.59 -20.89
CA PRO A 385 -6.82 -4.30 -22.01
C PRO A 385 -8.24 -4.78 -21.68
N LEU A 386 -8.49 -5.20 -20.44
CA LEU A 386 -9.81 -5.66 -19.98
C LEU A 386 -10.79 -4.50 -19.92
N LEU A 387 -10.38 -3.36 -19.34
CA LEU A 387 -11.17 -2.13 -19.32
C LEU A 387 -11.55 -1.70 -20.73
N LYS A 388 -10.60 -1.63 -21.67
CA LYS A 388 -10.87 -1.23 -23.05
C LYS A 388 -11.82 -2.19 -23.78
N LYS A 389 -11.80 -3.48 -23.43
CA LYS A 389 -12.62 -4.51 -24.07
C LYS A 389 -14.05 -4.54 -23.53
N TYR A 390 -14.23 -4.41 -22.21
CA TYR A 390 -15.51 -4.67 -21.55
C TYR A 390 -16.21 -3.41 -21.02
N CYS A 391 -15.50 -2.29 -20.83
CA CYS A 391 -16.10 -0.99 -20.54
C CYS A 391 -16.20 -0.17 -21.83
N ARG A 392 -17.42 0.18 -22.23
CA ARG A 392 -17.68 1.04 -23.40
C ARG A 392 -17.77 2.50 -23.02
#